data_AF-A0A9E2FQ09-F1
#
_entry.id   AF-A0A9E2FQ09-F1
#
_cell.length_a   1.000
_cell.length_b   1.000
_cell.length_c   1.000
_cell.angle_alpha   90.00
_cell.angle_beta   90.00
_cell.angle_gamma   90.00
#
_symmetry.space_group_name_H-M   'P 1'
#
loop_
_entity.id
_entity.type
_entity.pdbx_description
1 polymer ?
#
loop_
_entity_poly.entity_id
_entity_poly.type
_entity_poly.pdbx_seq_one_letter_code
_entity_poly.pdbx_strand_id
1 'polypeptide(L)'
;NVTINEPYFQGHYPGDPIMPGVLVIEALAQIGGVLLSQELEHKGKVAVLLSLDKVKFRRAVRPGDQLILEAEAVRVRSTTGHIKGRALVAGELAAEAEIKFILTDAESY
;
A
#
# COMPACT_ATOMS: atom_id res chain seq x y z
N ASN A 1 4.05 -12.08 4.20
CA ASN A 1 4.06 -12.57 5.59
C ASN A 1 4.54 -11.46 6.49
N VAL A 2 3.89 -11.28 7.63
CA VAL A 2 4.29 -10.32 8.67
C VAL A 2 5.01 -11.10 9.76
N THR A 3 6.21 -10.68 10.15
CA THR A 3 7.07 -11.43 11.06
C THR A 3 7.60 -10.57 12.20
N ILE A 4 7.72 -11.17 13.39
CA ILE A 4 8.21 -10.48 14.59
C ILE A 4 9.63 -9.92 14.41
N ASN A 5 10.38 -10.45 13.44
CA ASN A 5 11.73 -10.00 13.12
C ASN A 5 11.78 -8.68 12.30
N GLU A 6 10.64 -8.05 12.03
CA GLU A 6 10.61 -6.74 11.37
C GLU A 6 10.92 -5.61 12.38
N PRO A 7 11.77 -4.63 12.01
CA PRO A 7 12.34 -3.68 12.97
C PRO A 7 11.29 -2.79 13.64
N TYR A 8 10.16 -2.53 12.99
CA TYR A 8 9.11 -1.67 13.53
C TYR A 8 8.38 -2.29 14.74
N PHE A 9 8.40 -3.62 14.92
CA PHE A 9 7.73 -4.27 16.06
C PHE A 9 8.40 -3.99 17.40
N GLN A 10 9.69 -3.62 17.42
CA GLN A 10 10.38 -3.23 18.65
C GLN A 10 9.76 -1.96 19.27
N GLY A 11 9.19 -1.08 18.43
CA GLY A 11 8.59 0.18 18.85
C GLY A 11 7.07 0.25 18.76
N HIS A 12 6.42 -0.71 18.09
CA HIS A 12 4.98 -0.65 17.82
C HIS A 12 4.28 -1.98 18.13
N TYR A 13 3.93 -2.26 19.39
CA TYR A 13 4.35 -1.57 20.60
C TYR A 13 5.11 -2.56 21.50
N PRO A 14 6.03 -2.10 22.38
CA PRO A 14 6.66 -2.99 23.34
C PRO A 14 5.62 -3.79 24.14
N GLY A 15 5.65 -5.12 24.02
CA GLY A 15 4.71 -6.03 24.67
C GLY A 15 3.39 -6.30 23.92
N ASP A 16 3.03 -5.50 22.91
CA ASP A 16 1.86 -5.72 22.03
C ASP A 16 2.22 -5.36 20.58
N PRO A 17 2.90 -6.28 19.85
CA PRO A 17 3.40 -6.01 18.51
C PRO A 17 2.24 -5.92 17.50
N ILE A 18 2.12 -4.77 16.85
CA ILE A 18 1.13 -4.45 15.82
C ILE A 18 1.86 -3.82 14.64
N MET A 19 1.58 -4.24 13.40
CA MET A 19 2.14 -3.58 12.23
C MET A 19 1.58 -2.15 12.15
N PRO A 20 2.41 -1.10 12.04
CA PRO A 20 1.92 0.26 11.87
C PRO A 20 0.97 0.35 10.68
N GLY A 21 -0.23 0.91 10.89
CA GLY A 21 -1.25 0.99 9.84
C GLY A 21 -0.75 1.74 8.59
N VAL A 22 0.12 2.74 8.77
CA VAL A 22 0.79 3.45 7.68
C VAL A 22 1.63 2.54 6.78
N LEU A 23 2.25 1.48 7.32
CA LEU A 23 3.01 0.52 6.51
C LEU A 23 2.09 -0.41 5.71
N VAL A 24 0.86 -0.67 6.19
CA VAL A 24 -0.15 -1.37 5.40
C VAL A 24 -0.58 -0.53 4.20
N ILE A 25 -0.76 0.78 4.42
CA ILE A 25 -1.08 1.73 3.33
C ILE A 25 0.10 1.86 2.36
N GLU A 26 1.32 1.94 2.87
CA GLU A 26 2.53 1.96 2.04
C GLU A 26 2.62 0.70 1.17
N ALA A 27 2.37 -0.48 1.73
CA ALA A 27 2.37 -1.72 0.97
C ALA A 27 1.30 -1.72 -0.15
N LEU A 28 0.09 -1.20 0.14
CA LEU A 28 -0.95 -0.99 -0.88
C LEU A 28 -0.53 0.02 -1.94
N ALA A 29 0.14 1.09 -1.54
CA ALA A 29 0.63 2.11 -2.46
C ALA A 29 1.71 1.53 -3.40
N GLN A 30 2.65 0.74 -2.88
CA GLN A 30 3.71 0.10 -3.67
C GLN A 30 3.15 -0.88 -4.70
N ILE A 31 2.23 -1.76 -4.32
CA ILE A 31 1.60 -2.65 -5.31
C ILE A 31 0.76 -1.86 -6.32
N GLY A 32 0.18 -0.72 -5.91
CA GLY A 32 -0.47 0.23 -6.80
C GLY A 32 0.47 0.83 -7.85
N GLY A 33 1.67 1.23 -7.43
CA GLY A 33 2.71 1.69 -8.34
C GLY A 33 3.12 0.61 -9.35
N VAL A 34 3.26 -0.64 -8.90
CA VAL A 34 3.55 -1.79 -9.78
C VAL A 34 2.42 -2.04 -10.78
N LEU A 35 1.15 -1.94 -10.35
CA LEU A 35 0.00 -2.06 -11.23
C LEU A 35 -0.01 -0.96 -12.30
N LEU A 36 0.23 0.30 -11.90
CA LEU A 36 0.24 1.44 -12.81
C LEU A 36 1.40 1.41 -13.81
N SER A 37 2.54 0.79 -13.46
CA SER A 37 3.71 0.68 -14.35
C SER A 37 3.57 -0.37 -15.45
N GLN A 38 2.51 -1.20 -15.42
CA GLN A 38 2.23 -2.16 -16.49
C GLN A 38 1.75 -1.48 -17.79
N GLU A 39 1.23 -0.26 -17.71
CA GLU A 39 0.87 0.54 -18.88
C GLU A 39 2.13 1.03 -19.62
N LEU A 40 2.16 0.87 -20.95
CA LEU A 40 3.31 1.25 -21.77
C LEU A 40 3.72 2.71 -21.59
N GLU A 41 2.74 3.62 -21.46
CA GLU A 41 2.96 5.07 -21.26
C GLU A 41 3.58 5.42 -19.89
N HIS A 42 3.65 4.45 -18.97
CA HIS A 42 4.14 4.63 -17.60
C HIS A 42 5.47 3.92 -17.35
N LYS A 43 6.02 3.22 -18.34
CA LYS A 43 7.36 2.65 -18.23
C LYS A 43 8.39 3.76 -17.98
N GLY A 44 9.26 3.54 -16.99
CA GLY A 44 10.27 4.52 -16.58
C GLY A 44 9.75 5.63 -15.64
N LYS A 45 8.46 5.61 -15.29
CA LYS A 45 7.89 6.54 -14.30
C LYS A 45 7.82 5.91 -12.90
N VAL A 46 7.92 6.77 -11.90
CA VAL A 46 7.69 6.48 -10.49
C VAL A 46 6.31 7.02 -10.10
N ALA A 47 5.54 6.19 -9.39
CA ALA A 47 4.27 6.60 -8.81
C ALA A 47 4.52 7.23 -7.43
N VAL A 48 4.49 8.55 -7.37
CA VAL A 48 4.66 9.31 -6.14
C VAL A 48 3.30 9.52 -5.48
N LEU A 49 3.20 9.19 -4.20
CA LEU A 49 1.95 9.31 -3.43
C LEU A 49 1.46 10.77 -3.42
N LEU A 50 0.24 10.99 -3.90
CA LEU A 50 -0.39 12.33 -3.95
C LEU A 50 -1.43 12.52 -2.84
N SER A 51 -2.38 11.59 -2.72
CA SER A 51 -3.42 11.65 -1.70
C SER A 51 -3.92 10.28 -1.30
N LEU A 52 -4.45 10.22 -0.09
CA LEU A 52 -5.11 9.06 0.48
C LEU A 52 -6.52 9.47 0.88
N ASP A 53 -7.51 8.76 0.37
CA ASP A 53 -8.92 8.98 0.62
C ASP A 53 -9.57 7.72 1.20
N LYS A 54 -10.63 7.90 2.01
CA LYS A 54 -11.45 6.81 2.57
C LYS A 54 -10.64 5.70 3.26
N VAL A 55 -9.50 6.05 3.87
CA VAL A 55 -8.67 5.09 4.61
C VAL A 55 -9.45 4.53 5.80
N LYS A 56 -9.49 3.21 5.92
CA LYS A 56 -10.08 2.53 7.09
C LYS A 56 -9.20 1.38 7.54
N PHE A 57 -8.96 1.31 8.84
CA PHE A 57 -8.34 0.17 9.51
C PHE A 57 -9.42 -0.56 10.30
N ARG A 58 -9.57 -1.86 10.05
CA ARG A 58 -10.67 -2.69 10.57
C ARG A 58 -10.16 -3.78 11.50
N ARG A 59 -8.94 -4.27 11.26
CA ARG A 59 -8.25 -5.28 12.07
C ARG A 59 -6.78 -4.90 12.21
N ALA A 60 -6.25 -5.00 13.42
CA ALA A 60 -4.82 -4.88 13.65
C ALA A 60 -4.08 -6.08 13.06
N VAL A 61 -3.05 -5.80 12.26
CA VAL A 61 -2.17 -6.81 11.65
C VAL A 61 -1.02 -7.10 12.60
N ARG A 62 -0.70 -8.37 12.81
CA ARG A 62 0.25 -8.84 13.83
C ARG A 62 1.30 -9.79 13.27
N PRO A 63 2.42 -10.01 13.98
CA PRO A 63 3.37 -11.06 13.64
C PRO A 63 2.67 -12.42 13.46
N GLY A 64 3.01 -13.13 12.40
CA GLY A 64 2.37 -14.40 12.01
C GLY A 64 1.23 -14.24 11.00
N ASP A 65 0.66 -13.03 10.85
CA ASP A 65 -0.37 -12.81 9.83
C ASP A 65 0.20 -12.91 8.42
N GLN A 66 -0.57 -13.50 7.52
CA GLN A 66 -0.36 -13.33 6.08
C GLN A 66 -1.23 -12.17 5.60
N LEU A 67 -0.58 -11.04 5.31
CA LEU A 67 -1.22 -9.88 4.70
C LEU A 67 -1.32 -10.08 3.19
N ILE A 68 -2.55 -10.25 2.70
CA ILE A 68 -2.88 -10.33 1.27
C ILE A 68 -3.24 -8.93 0.79
N LEU A 69 -2.60 -8.46 -0.27
CA LEU A 69 -2.79 -7.11 -0.79
C LEU A 69 -3.46 -7.20 -2.17
N GLU A 70 -4.53 -6.44 -2.34
CA GLU A 70 -5.25 -6.31 -3.61
C GLU A 70 -5.24 -4.83 -4.01
N ALA A 71 -4.97 -4.56 -5.28
CA ALA A 71 -5.09 -3.23 -5.87
C ALA A 71 -5.87 -3.29 -7.18
N GLU A 72 -6.82 -2.37 -7.33
CA GLU A 72 -7.63 -2.21 -8.52
C GLU A 72 -7.48 -0.80 -9.06
N ALA A 73 -7.13 -0.66 -10.34
CA ALA A 73 -7.06 0.65 -10.98
C ALA A 73 -8.47 1.20 -11.22
N VAL A 74 -8.77 2.34 -10.60
CA VAL A 74 -10.05 3.05 -10.79
C VAL A 74 -9.95 4.01 -11.97
N ARG A 75 -8.83 4.71 -12.07
CA ARG A 75 -8.58 5.66 -13.15
C ARG A 75 -7.09 5.81 -13.39
N VAL A 76 -6.71 5.74 -14.65
CA VAL A 76 -5.32 5.85 -15.09
C VAL A 76 -5.24 6.95 -16.15
N ARG A 77 -4.29 7.88 -15.98
CA ARG A 77 -4.00 8.96 -16.94
C ARG A 77 -2.47 9.08 -17.08
N SER A 78 -2.02 9.75 -18.14
CA SER A 78 -0.59 9.93 -18.46
C SER A 78 0.28 10.48 -17.32
N THR A 79 -0.29 11.31 -16.43
CA THR A 79 0.42 11.96 -15.30
C THR A 79 -0.13 11.58 -13.93
N THR A 80 -1.24 10.84 -13.84
CA THR A 80 -1.88 10.52 -12.55
C THR A 80 -2.48 9.13 -12.53
N GLY A 81 -2.39 8.46 -11.39
CA GLY A 81 -3.02 7.17 -11.13
C GLY A 81 -3.96 7.24 -9.95
N HIS A 82 -5.05 6.47 -9.99
CA HIS A 82 -5.98 6.30 -8.88
C HIS A 82 -6.34 4.83 -8.75
N ILE A 83 -6.10 4.26 -7.57
CA ILE A 83 -6.42 2.88 -7.26
C ILE A 83 -7.33 2.78 -6.03
N LYS A 84 -8.02 1.64 -5.91
CA LYS A 84 -8.55 1.14 -4.65
C LYS A 84 -7.66 0.01 -4.15
N GLY A 85 -7.18 0.12 -2.92
CA GLY A 85 -6.38 -0.89 -2.26
C GLY A 85 -7.16 -1.57 -1.13
N ARG A 86 -7.00 -2.88 -0.99
CA ARG A 86 -7.54 -3.69 0.11
C ARG A 86 -6.45 -4.59 0.67
N ALA A 87 -6.32 -4.62 1.99
CA ALA A 87 -5.44 -5.54 2.69
C ALA A 87 -6.30 -6.52 3.49
N LEU A 88 -6.07 -7.82 3.32
CA LEU A 88 -6.81 -8.89 3.96
C LEU A 88 -5.89 -9.74 4.83
N VAL A 89 -6.44 -10.27 5.93
CA VAL A 89 -5.79 -11.28 6.75
C VAL A 89 -6.79 -12.40 7.00
N ALA A 90 -6.41 -13.64 6.69
CA ALA A 90 -7.30 -14.81 6.77
C ALA A 90 -8.65 -14.60 6.04
N GLY A 91 -8.64 -13.88 4.91
CA GLY A 91 -9.84 -13.58 4.12
C GLY A 91 -10.68 -12.41 4.64
N GLU A 92 -10.37 -11.83 5.80
CA GLU A 92 -11.08 -10.70 6.37
C GLU A 92 -10.40 -9.37 6.03
N LEU A 93 -11.19 -8.33 5.79
CA LEU A 93 -10.68 -7.00 5.45
C LEU A 93 -9.99 -6.37 6.68
N ALA A 94 -8.67 -6.19 6.60
CA ALA A 94 -7.86 -5.55 7.63
C ALA A 94 -7.69 -4.05 7.41
N ALA A 95 -7.47 -3.62 6.17
CA ALA A 95 -7.43 -2.21 5.80
C ALA A 95 -7.91 -1.97 4.37
N GLU A 96 -8.32 -0.74 4.07
CA GLU A 96 -8.67 -0.29 2.72
C GLU A 96 -8.35 1.20 2.54
N ALA A 97 -8.09 1.60 1.29
CA ALA A 97 -7.86 3.00 0.93
C ALA A 97 -8.14 3.25 -0.56
N GLU A 98 -8.54 4.48 -0.90
CA GLU A 98 -8.42 5.05 -2.24
C GLU A 98 -7.09 5.82 -2.31
N ILE A 99 -6.20 5.45 -3.23
CA ILE A 99 -4.82 5.96 -3.31
C ILE A 99 -4.61 6.65 -4.65
N LYS A 100 -4.19 7.91 -4.62
CA LYS A 100 -3.85 8.68 -5.82
C LYS A 100 -2.37 8.94 -5.90
N PHE A 101 -1.86 8.95 -7.12
CA PHE A 101 -0.46 9.16 -7.44
C PHE A 101 -0.28 10.25 -8.49
N ILE A 102 0.86 10.93 -8.42
CA ILE A 102 1.47 11.61 -9.56
C ILE A 102 2.49 10.66 -10.19
N LEU A 103 2.50 10.58 -11.52
CA LEU A 103 3.48 9.80 -12.28
C LEU A 103 4.56 10.75 -12.80
N THR A 104 5.79 10.51 -12.38
CA THR A 104 6.95 11.36 -12.70
C THR A 104 8.10 10.50 -13.20
N ASP A 105 8.99 11.06 -14.02
CA ASP A 105 10.13 10.32 -14.54
C ASP A 105 11.09 9.93 -13.40
N ALA A 106 11.60 8.69 -13.44
CA ALA A 106 12.47 8.16 -12.40
C ALA A 106 13.79 8.94 -12.25
N GLU A 107 14.27 9.58 -13.33
CA GLU A 107 15.51 10.37 -13.34
C GLU A 107 15.39 11.75 -12.67
N SER A 108 14.21 12.09 -12.16
CA SER A 108 13.98 13.36 -11.44
C SER A 108 14.36 13.31 -9.95
N TYR A 109 14.95 12.21 -9.48
CA TYR A 109 15.37 11.98 -8.08
C TYR A 109 16.77 11.35 -7.99
#